data_AF-A0A936J762-F1
#
_entry.id   AF-A0A936J762-F1
#
_cell.length_a   1.000
_cell.length_b   1.000
_cell.length_c   1.000
_cell.angle_alpha   90.00
_cell.angle_beta   90.00
_cell.angle_gamma   90.00
#
_symmetry.space_group_name_H-M   'P 1'
#
loop_
_entity.id
_entity.type
_entity.pdbx_description
1 polymer ?
#
loop_
_entity_poly.entity_id
_entity_poly.type
_entity_poly.pdbx_seq_one_letter_code
_entity_poly.pdbx_strand_id
1 'polypeptide(L)'
;MERVGDVFGSKTGPKLITSVLQRLNLARVAESSSVYYPIHYNEFIRLYEPDHYEWCKERADGALAVHLWNEFRARYFIPSTILPPAGSFVYRRLLQACPELASAPTLPLTTFRALVDYVGLSRNYNRLLKLEQDLLNSRLHRIKSGLRRALGRG
;
A
#
# COMPACT_ATOMS: atom_id res chain seq x y z
N MET A 1 -9.80 5.49 38.37
CA MET A 1 -8.91 4.54 37.66
C MET A 1 -9.45 4.41 36.25
N GLU A 2 -9.12 5.37 35.37
CA GLU A 2 -9.55 5.34 33.97
C GLU A 2 -8.71 4.32 33.21
N ARG A 3 -9.38 3.45 32.46
CA ARG A 3 -8.71 2.49 31.57
C ARG A 3 -8.11 3.26 30.40
N VAL A 4 -6.77 3.18 30.30
CA VAL A 4 -6.01 3.60 29.12
C VAL A 4 -6.33 2.62 27.99
N GLY A 5 -7.44 2.85 27.30
CA GLY A 5 -7.81 2.18 26.07
C GLY A 5 -7.28 2.97 24.87
N ASP A 6 -6.41 2.34 24.10
CA ASP A 6 -6.11 2.61 22.69
C ASP A 6 -5.90 4.07 22.26
N VAL A 7 -4.75 4.65 22.67
CA VAL A 7 -4.25 5.95 22.17
C VAL A 7 -3.14 5.78 21.11
N PHE A 8 -3.02 4.60 20.49
CA PHE A 8 -2.03 4.34 19.42
C PHE A 8 -2.67 4.39 18.02
N GLY A 9 -3.47 5.44 17.78
CA GLY A 9 -4.01 5.78 16.47
C GLY A 9 -3.39 7.08 15.95
N SER A 10 -3.29 7.20 14.62
CA SER A 10 -2.72 8.30 13.78
C SER A 10 -2.76 9.77 14.27
N LYS A 11 -3.53 10.11 15.32
CA LYS A 11 -3.59 11.43 15.97
C LYS A 11 -2.43 11.69 16.95
N THR A 12 -1.82 10.65 17.53
CA THR A 12 -0.67 10.76 18.46
C THR A 12 0.65 10.28 17.86
N GLY A 13 0.62 9.73 16.65
CA GLY A 13 1.81 9.25 15.92
C GLY A 13 2.42 10.34 15.01
N PRO A 14 2.69 10.04 13.73
CA PRO A 14 3.37 10.96 12.81
C PRO A 14 2.75 12.35 12.73
N LYS A 15 1.41 12.46 12.77
CA LYS A 15 0.72 13.76 12.70
C LYS A 15 1.01 14.65 13.91
N LEU A 16 1.11 14.06 15.11
CA LEU A 16 1.46 14.81 16.30
C LEU A 16 2.90 15.30 16.21
N ILE A 17 3.83 14.41 15.86
CA ILE A 17 5.25 14.75 15.68
C ILE A 17 5.41 15.84 14.62
N THR A 18 4.77 15.70 13.45
CA THR A 18 4.76 16.73 12.40
C THR A 18 4.21 18.06 12.93
N SER A 19 3.11 18.05 13.68
CA SER A 19 2.51 19.27 14.24
C SER A 19 3.42 19.94 15.28
N VAL A 20 4.15 19.16 16.08
CA VAL A 20 5.12 19.66 17.07
C VAL A 20 6.34 20.24 16.37
N LEU A 21 6.90 19.54 15.38
CA LEU A 21 8.02 20.03 14.58
C LEU A 21 7.68 21.33 13.86
N GLN A 22 6.46 21.46 13.32
CA GLN A 22 5.98 22.70 12.71
C GLN A 22 5.87 23.83 13.74
N ARG A 23 5.24 23.57 14.90
CA ARG A 23 5.09 24.56 15.99
C ARG A 23 6.42 25.06 16.54
N LEU A 24 7.42 24.19 16.62
CA LEU A 24 8.76 24.51 17.10
C LEU A 24 9.68 25.08 15.99
N ASN A 25 9.19 25.26 14.77
CA ASN A 25 9.97 25.66 13.59
C ASN A 25 11.19 24.75 13.32
N LEU A 26 11.02 23.46 13.63
CA LEU A 26 11.99 22.39 13.43
C LEU A 26 11.67 21.52 12.21
N ALA A 27 10.69 21.89 11.39
CA ALA A 27 10.40 21.16 10.15
C ALA A 27 11.63 21.05 9.22
N ARG A 28 12.53 22.04 9.27
CA ARG A 28 13.78 22.07 8.50
C ARG A 28 14.82 21.00 8.88
N VAL A 29 14.70 20.37 10.05
CA VAL A 29 15.57 19.24 10.44
C VAL A 29 15.00 17.90 10.02
N ALA A 30 13.79 17.87 9.47
CA ALA A 30 13.23 16.66 8.89
C ALA A 30 13.82 16.45 7.50
N GLU A 31 14.41 15.27 7.29
CA GLU A 31 14.86 14.83 5.98
C GLU A 31 13.71 14.71 4.98
N SER A 32 14.03 14.85 3.70
CA SER A 32 13.06 14.60 2.63
C SER A 32 12.52 13.17 2.72
N SER A 33 11.23 12.98 2.44
CA SER A 33 10.62 11.65 2.38
C SER A 33 11.30 10.75 1.34
N SER A 34 11.88 11.32 0.29
CA SER A 34 12.62 10.57 -0.74
C SER A 34 13.83 9.80 -0.21
N VAL A 35 14.38 10.21 0.95
CA VAL A 35 15.53 9.55 1.58
C VAL A 35 15.19 8.14 2.09
N TYR A 36 13.94 7.95 2.54
CA TYR A 36 13.44 6.68 3.10
C TYR A 36 12.37 6.00 2.24
N TYR A 37 11.70 6.78 1.39
CA TYR A 37 10.60 6.33 0.55
C TYR A 37 10.84 6.71 -0.93
N PRO A 38 11.99 6.34 -1.54
CA PRO A 38 12.28 6.64 -2.93
C PRO A 38 11.30 5.97 -3.91
N ILE A 39 10.65 4.89 -3.47
CA ILE A 39 9.65 4.14 -4.23
C ILE A 39 8.34 4.20 -3.45
N HIS A 40 7.38 4.93 -4.02
CA HIS A 40 6.05 5.13 -3.43
C HIS A 40 5.26 3.81 -3.38
N TYR A 41 4.36 3.67 -2.41
CA TYR A 41 3.59 2.44 -2.19
C TYR A 41 2.75 2.00 -3.41
N ASN A 42 2.34 2.94 -4.27
CA ASN A 42 1.62 2.63 -5.52
C ASN A 42 2.49 1.87 -6.52
N GLU A 43 3.81 2.03 -6.44
CA GLU A 43 4.79 1.36 -7.31
C GLU A 43 5.38 0.11 -6.63
N PHE A 44 4.85 -0.29 -5.47
CA PHE A 44 5.34 -1.41 -4.65
C PHE A 44 5.61 -2.69 -5.46
N ILE A 45 4.73 -3.02 -6.41
CA ILE A 45 4.85 -4.23 -7.22
C ILE A 45 6.15 -4.27 -8.05
N ARG A 46 6.67 -3.10 -8.46
CA ARG A 46 7.92 -3.01 -9.22
C ARG A 46 9.13 -3.51 -8.43
N LEU A 47 9.10 -3.44 -7.10
CA LEU A 47 10.17 -3.99 -6.26
C LEU A 47 10.36 -5.50 -6.45
N TYR A 48 9.30 -6.21 -6.83
CA TYR A 48 9.25 -7.66 -6.97
C TYR A 48 9.27 -8.12 -8.43
N GLU A 49 9.19 -7.21 -9.40
CA GLU A 49 9.15 -7.51 -10.82
C GLU A 49 10.56 -7.35 -11.43
N PRO A 50 11.18 -8.41 -11.98
CA PRO A 50 12.54 -8.34 -12.54
C PRO A 50 12.72 -7.28 -13.63
N ASP A 51 11.71 -7.08 -14.47
CA ASP A 51 11.74 -6.12 -15.58
C ASP A 51 11.85 -4.66 -15.09
N HIS A 52 11.61 -4.40 -13.80
CA HIS A 52 11.72 -3.07 -13.18
C HIS A 52 12.99 -2.87 -12.35
N TYR A 53 13.94 -3.80 -12.42
CA TYR A 53 15.16 -3.75 -11.61
C TYR A 53 15.92 -2.41 -11.75
N GLU A 54 16.24 -2.00 -12.99
CA GLU A 54 16.99 -0.76 -13.21
C GLU A 54 16.20 0.48 -12.76
N TRP A 55 14.89 0.52 -13.03
CA TRP A 55 14.01 1.59 -12.56
C TRP A 55 14.02 1.73 -11.02
N CYS A 56 14.01 0.60 -10.31
CA CYS A 56 14.09 0.59 -8.84
C CYS A 56 15.48 1.01 -8.35
N LYS A 57 16.53 0.53 -9.01
CA LYS A 57 17.92 0.85 -8.69
C LYS A 57 18.21 2.34 -8.83
N GLU A 58 17.80 2.95 -9.94
CA GLU A 58 17.93 4.39 -10.17
C GLU A 58 17.22 5.21 -9.10
N ARG A 59 16.01 4.82 -8.70
CA ARG A 59 15.26 5.53 -7.65
C ARG A 59 15.86 5.35 -6.26
N ALA A 60 16.38 4.17 -5.99
CA ALA A 60 17.04 3.87 -4.73
C ALA A 60 18.44 4.48 -4.65
N ASP A 61 18.97 5.05 -5.74
CA ASP A 61 20.29 5.68 -5.74
C ASP A 61 20.30 6.90 -4.83
N GLY A 62 21.31 6.99 -3.95
CA GLY A 62 21.41 8.02 -2.92
C GLY A 62 20.37 7.95 -1.79
N ALA A 63 19.41 7.01 -1.82
CA ALA A 63 18.48 6.81 -0.71
C ALA A 63 19.14 6.02 0.43
N LEU A 64 18.81 6.35 1.67
CA LEU A 64 19.31 5.62 2.85
C LEU A 64 18.64 4.24 2.99
N ALA A 65 17.36 4.15 2.62
CA ALA A 65 16.60 2.92 2.71
C ALA A 65 15.48 2.88 1.67
N VAL A 66 15.03 1.67 1.35
CA VAL A 66 13.82 1.42 0.57
C VAL A 66 12.81 0.71 1.46
N HIS A 67 11.69 1.36 1.72
CA HIS A 67 10.61 0.75 2.49
C HIS A 67 9.88 -0.33 1.68
N LEU A 68 9.75 -1.53 2.25
CA LEU A 68 9.16 -2.71 1.58
C LEU A 68 7.65 -2.85 1.77
N TRP A 69 6.98 -1.87 2.40
CA TRP A 69 5.51 -1.80 2.49
C TRP A 69 4.85 -3.14 2.90
N ASN A 70 5.20 -3.68 4.08
CA ASN A 70 4.76 -5.03 4.50
C ASN A 70 3.24 -5.26 4.39
N GLU A 71 2.42 -4.23 4.62
CA GLU A 71 0.97 -4.27 4.41
C GLU A 71 0.60 -4.61 2.96
N PHE A 72 1.30 -4.02 1.98
CA PHE A 72 1.09 -4.29 0.56
C PHE A 72 1.57 -5.70 0.21
N ARG A 73 2.68 -6.16 0.77
CA ARG A 73 3.13 -7.55 0.61
C ARG A 73 2.03 -8.54 1.03
N ALA A 74 1.42 -8.33 2.20
CA ALA A 74 0.29 -9.14 2.67
C ALA A 74 -0.94 -9.01 1.76
N ARG A 75 -1.26 -7.78 1.32
CA ARG A 75 -2.39 -7.51 0.41
C ARG A 75 -2.25 -8.19 -0.96
N TYR A 76 -1.03 -8.39 -1.44
CA TYR A 76 -0.73 -9.12 -2.68
C TYR A 76 -0.46 -10.61 -2.46
N PHE A 77 -0.67 -11.13 -1.25
CA PHE A 77 -0.43 -12.54 -0.91
C PHE A 77 0.99 -13.02 -1.23
N ILE A 78 1.96 -12.11 -1.22
CA ILE A 78 3.35 -12.45 -1.48
C ILE A 78 3.91 -13.15 -0.23
N PRO A 79 4.32 -14.42 -0.31
CA PRO A 79 4.83 -15.17 0.83
C PRO A 79 6.13 -14.56 1.38
N SER A 80 6.28 -14.56 2.70
CA SER A 80 7.50 -14.10 3.39
C SER A 80 8.52 -15.19 3.69
N THR A 81 8.19 -16.44 3.34
CA THR A 81 8.98 -17.66 3.65
C THR A 81 9.78 -18.17 2.45
N ILE A 82 9.70 -17.50 1.31
CA ILE A 82 10.40 -17.83 0.07
C ILE A 82 11.05 -16.55 -0.46
N LEU A 83 12.14 -16.67 -1.22
CA LEU A 83 12.75 -15.51 -1.83
C LEU A 83 11.81 -14.85 -2.85
N PRO A 84 11.89 -13.53 -3.06
CA PRO A 84 11.19 -12.84 -4.14
C PRO A 84 11.53 -13.43 -5.51
N PRO A 85 10.78 -13.09 -6.57
CA PRO A 85 11.10 -13.51 -7.93
C PRO A 85 12.56 -13.21 -8.27
N ALA A 86 13.25 -14.21 -8.82
CA ALA A 86 14.66 -14.11 -9.16
C ALA A 86 14.91 -12.91 -10.08
N GLY A 87 15.98 -12.16 -9.80
CA GLY A 87 16.35 -10.97 -10.58
C GLY A 87 15.62 -9.68 -10.17
N SER A 88 14.54 -9.74 -9.39
CA SER A 88 13.85 -8.56 -8.85
C SER A 88 14.76 -7.71 -7.96
N PHE A 89 14.39 -6.43 -7.75
CA PHE A 89 15.16 -5.53 -6.91
C PHE A 89 15.32 -6.08 -5.48
N VAL A 90 14.24 -6.54 -4.86
CA VAL A 90 14.30 -7.10 -3.50
C VAL A 90 15.13 -8.38 -3.47
N TYR A 91 15.00 -9.27 -4.47
CA TYR A 91 15.83 -10.48 -4.57
C TYR A 91 17.32 -10.14 -4.58
N ARG A 92 17.75 -9.21 -5.45
CA ARG A 92 19.17 -8.85 -5.54
C ARG A 92 19.67 -8.16 -4.27
N ARG A 93 18.86 -7.31 -3.62
CA ARG A 93 19.22 -6.67 -2.34
C ARG A 93 19.33 -7.69 -1.20
N LEU A 94 18.43 -8.67 -1.16
CA LEU A 94 18.51 -9.76 -0.16
C LEU A 94 19.78 -10.59 -0.34
N LEU A 95 20.12 -11.00 -1.57
CA LEU A 95 21.34 -11.78 -1.80
C LEU A 95 22.63 -10.97 -1.61
N GLN A 96 22.59 -9.66 -1.81
CA GLN A 96 23.72 -8.78 -1.47
C GLN A 96 23.97 -8.77 0.05
N ALA A 97 22.91 -8.76 0.86
CA ALA A 97 23.02 -8.73 2.31
C ALA A 97 23.24 -10.11 2.94
N CYS A 98 22.65 -11.16 2.35
CA CYS A 98 22.65 -12.54 2.82
C CYS A 98 22.95 -13.51 1.66
N PRO A 99 24.22 -13.62 1.22
CA PRO A 99 24.61 -14.48 0.10
C PRO A 99 24.29 -15.97 0.31
N GLU A 100 24.21 -16.43 1.56
CA GLU A 100 23.85 -17.79 1.94
C GLU A 100 22.44 -18.19 1.48
N LEU A 101 21.58 -17.22 1.17
CA LEU A 101 20.25 -17.46 0.63
C LEU A 101 20.26 -17.81 -0.86
N ALA A 102 21.40 -17.77 -1.55
CA ALA A 102 21.46 -17.99 -3.01
C ALA A 102 20.90 -19.36 -3.45
N SER A 103 20.95 -20.38 -2.59
CA SER A 103 20.38 -21.71 -2.86
C SER A 103 18.91 -21.86 -2.43
N ALA A 104 18.33 -20.86 -1.76
CA ALA A 104 16.95 -20.91 -1.32
C ALA A 104 15.99 -20.79 -2.51
N PRO A 105 14.81 -21.45 -2.44
CA PRO A 105 13.82 -21.34 -3.51
C PRO A 105 13.32 -19.90 -3.67
N THR A 106 13.02 -19.52 -4.90
CA THR A 106 12.42 -18.24 -5.26
C THR A 106 10.97 -18.41 -5.67
N LEU A 107 10.12 -17.43 -5.37
CA LEU A 107 8.76 -17.34 -5.89
C LEU A 107 8.80 -17.32 -7.42
N PRO A 108 8.20 -18.30 -8.13
CA PRO A 108 8.18 -18.28 -9.58
C PRO A 108 7.51 -17.00 -10.11
N LEU A 109 8.10 -16.39 -11.13
CA LEU A 109 7.61 -15.13 -11.69
C LEU A 109 6.16 -15.24 -12.20
N THR A 110 5.81 -16.38 -12.80
CA THR A 110 4.46 -16.68 -13.24
C THR A 110 3.45 -16.70 -12.08
N THR A 111 3.82 -17.31 -10.96
CA THR A 111 3.02 -17.31 -9.73
C THR A 111 2.87 -15.90 -9.18
N PHE A 112 3.96 -15.14 -9.09
CA PHE A 112 3.92 -13.74 -8.65
C PHE A 112 2.95 -12.90 -9.48
N ARG A 113 3.05 -12.96 -10.82
CA ARG A 113 2.17 -12.21 -11.73
C ARG A 113 0.71 -12.63 -11.57
N ALA A 114 0.43 -13.93 -11.40
CA ALA A 114 -0.93 -14.41 -11.13
C ALA A 114 -1.52 -13.85 -9.82
N LEU A 115 -0.71 -13.69 -8.76
CA LEU A 115 -1.15 -13.05 -7.51
C LEU A 115 -1.49 -11.57 -7.71
N VAL A 116 -0.66 -10.85 -8.47
CA VAL A 116 -0.91 -9.44 -8.82
C VAL A 116 -2.20 -9.29 -9.60
N ASP A 117 -2.41 -10.12 -10.61
CA ASP A 117 -3.62 -10.13 -11.44
C ASP A 117 -4.86 -10.44 -10.62
N TYR A 118 -4.80 -11.44 -9.74
CA TYR A 118 -5.90 -11.79 -8.83
C TYR A 118 -6.36 -10.60 -7.97
N VAL A 119 -5.41 -9.85 -7.41
CA VAL A 119 -5.73 -8.66 -6.60
C VAL A 119 -6.29 -7.54 -7.47
N GLY A 120 -5.75 -7.36 -8.68
CA GLY A 120 -6.28 -6.42 -9.67
C GLY A 120 -7.75 -6.71 -10.01
N LEU A 121 -8.06 -7.95 -10.35
CA LEU A 121 -9.42 -8.43 -10.64
C LEU A 121 -10.35 -8.26 -9.44
N SER A 122 -9.91 -8.69 -8.26
CA SER A 122 -10.70 -8.59 -7.03
C SER A 122 -11.03 -7.14 -6.67
N ARG A 123 -10.09 -6.20 -6.87
CA ARG A 123 -10.35 -4.76 -6.67
C ARG A 123 -11.35 -4.20 -7.67
N ASN A 124 -11.24 -4.58 -8.95
CA ASN A 124 -12.14 -4.14 -10.00
C ASN A 124 -13.57 -4.65 -9.75
N TYR A 125 -13.70 -5.94 -9.39
CA TYR A 125 -14.99 -6.54 -9.06
C TYR A 125 -15.67 -5.83 -7.88
N ASN A 126 -14.94 -5.58 -6.78
CA ASN A 126 -15.49 -4.85 -5.62
C ASN A 126 -15.91 -3.41 -5.97
N ARG A 127 -15.20 -2.74 -6.89
CA ARG A 127 -15.60 -1.42 -7.38
C ARG A 127 -16.91 -1.46 -8.16
N LEU A 128 -17.09 -2.46 -9.01
CA LEU A 128 -18.33 -2.65 -9.77
C LEU A 128 -19.53 -2.88 -8.84
N LEU A 129 -19.39 -3.79 -7.86
CA LEU A 129 -20.44 -4.04 -6.87
C LEU A 129 -20.82 -2.78 -6.08
N LYS A 130 -19.82 -1.97 -5.70
CA LYS A 130 -20.08 -0.71 -5.01
C LYS A 130 -20.85 0.28 -5.88
N LEU A 131 -20.48 0.42 -7.16
CA LEU A 131 -21.17 1.28 -8.11
C LEU A 131 -22.63 0.83 -8.32
N GLU A 132 -22.87 -0.46 -8.45
CA GLU A 132 -24.22 -1.02 -8.57
C GLU A 132 -25.07 -0.71 -7.32
N GLN A 133 -24.50 -0.87 -6.13
CA GLN A 133 -25.17 -0.56 -4.87
C GLN A 133 -25.49 0.94 -4.75
N ASP A 134 -24.55 1.82 -5.11
CA ASP A 134 -24.72 3.27 -5.07
C ASP A 134 -25.82 3.73 -6.06
N LEU A 135 -25.89 3.11 -7.24
CA LEU A 135 -26.94 3.34 -8.23
C LEU A 135 -28.32 2.89 -7.72
N LEU A 136 -28.40 1.72 -7.08
CA LEU A 136 -29.64 1.21 -6.49
C LEU A 136 -30.14 2.13 -5.37
N ASN A 137 -29.25 2.52 -4.46
CA ASN A 137 -29.55 3.45 -3.37
C ASN A 137 -30.06 4.79 -3.89
N SER A 138 -29.43 5.31 -4.95
CA SER A 138 -29.85 6.55 -5.60
C SER A 138 -31.24 6.43 -6.25
N ARG A 139 -31.54 5.30 -6.90
CA ARG A 139 -32.88 5.02 -7.45
C ARG A 139 -33.95 4.94 -6.35
N LEU A 140 -33.68 4.21 -5.27
CA LEU A 140 -34.59 4.10 -4.12
C LEU A 140 -34.82 5.45 -3.44
N HIS A 141 -33.79 6.26 -3.28
CA HIS A 141 -33.92 7.61 -2.73
C HIS A 141 -34.85 8.48 -3.60
N ARG A 142 -34.68 8.45 -4.92
CA ARG A 142 -35.57 9.17 -5.86
C ARG A 142 -37.02 8.70 -5.74
N ILE A 143 -37.27 7.38 -5.73
CA ILE A 143 -38.62 6.81 -5.57
C ILE A 143 -39.26 7.28 -4.26
N LYS A 144 -38.56 7.15 -3.13
CA LYS A 144 -39.05 7.59 -1.82
C LYS A 144 -39.35 9.10 -1.78
N SER A 145 -38.49 9.92 -2.38
CA SER A 145 -38.70 11.37 -2.49
C SER A 145 -39.92 11.73 -3.34
N GLY A 146 -40.21 10.96 -4.38
CA GLY A 146 -41.40 11.13 -5.22
C GLY A 146 -42.68 10.76 -4.47
N LEU A 147 -42.69 9.61 -3.79
CA LEU A 147 -43.82 9.14 -2.97
C LEU A 147 -44.16 10.11 -1.82
N ARG A 148 -43.16 10.64 -1.10
CA ARG A 148 -43.39 11.65 -0.05
C ARG A 148 -44.06 12.90 -0.58
N ARG A 149 -43.61 13.39 -1.75
CA ARG A 149 -44.23 14.54 -2.44
C ARG A 149 -45.66 14.25 -2.88
N ALA A 150 -45.94 13.05 -3.39
CA ALA A 150 -47.27 12.65 -3.85
C ALA A 150 -48.28 12.46 -2.70
N LEU A 151 -47.81 12.06 -1.51
CA LEU A 151 -48.67 11.76 -0.34
C LEU A 151 -48.88 12.97 0.60
N GLY A 152 -48.38 14.17 0.27
CA GLY A 152 -48.64 15.40 1.04
C GLY A 152 -48.09 15.41 2.48
N ARG A 153 -47.23 14.44 2.86
CA ARG A 153 -46.56 14.40 4.16
C ARG A 153 -45.23 15.14 4.05
N GLY A 154 -45.31 16.47 4.06
CA GLY A 154 -44.19 17.38 4.28
C GLY A 154 -43.91 17.55 5.77
#